data_AF-A0A4Y2EUK1-F1
#
_entry.id   AF-A0A4Y2EUK1-F1
#
_cell.length_a   1.000
_cell.length_b   1.000
_cell.length_c   1.000
_cell.angle_alpha   90.00
_cell.angle_beta   90.00
_cell.angle_gamma   90.00
#
_symmetry.space_group_name_H-M   'P 1'
#
loop_
_entity.id
_entity.type
_entity.pdbx_description
1 polymer ?
#
loop_
_entity_poly.entity_id
_entity_poly.type
_entity_poly.pdbx_seq_one_letter_code
_entity_poly.pdbx_strand_id
1 'polypeptide(L)'
;MQLQQFVQFGALLYSKAWIEAPLAAETTGNDLKLWKDLKKYEVIDSEIAIVPKKVLENHLWYLSDELVGLALFSDRVSTKDKGQILEGIKNTKDSRNARGPGKLNIIKDNASLGDFALERTIELFSHFNINDSFLKEYHQKNGRKIAAIE
;
A
#
# COMPACT_ATOMS: atom_id res chain seq x y z
N MET A 1 8.33 -21.65 -24.91
CA MET A 1 7.83 -20.26 -24.86
C MET A 1 7.11 -19.98 -23.53
N GLN A 2 6.07 -20.74 -23.16
CA GLN A 2 5.34 -20.56 -21.87
C GLN A 2 6.21 -20.66 -20.60
N LEU A 3 7.14 -21.62 -20.55
CA LEU A 3 8.04 -21.77 -19.40
C LEU A 3 8.95 -20.53 -19.19
N GLN A 4 9.46 -19.95 -20.28
CA GLN A 4 10.31 -18.76 -20.20
C GLN A 4 9.54 -17.58 -19.62
N GLN A 5 8.31 -17.36 -20.09
CA GLN A 5 7.48 -16.26 -19.61
C GLN A 5 7.07 -16.45 -18.15
N PHE A 6 6.75 -17.69 -17.74
CA PHE A 6 6.47 -18.02 -16.34
C PHE A 6 7.69 -17.74 -15.44
N VAL A 7 8.88 -18.16 -15.87
CA VAL A 7 10.12 -17.92 -15.11
C VAL A 7 10.42 -16.43 -15.03
N GLN A 8 10.24 -15.67 -16.11
CA GLN A 8 10.43 -14.21 -16.12
C GLN A 8 9.46 -13.51 -15.17
N PHE A 9 8.17 -13.83 -15.23
CA PHE A 9 7.18 -13.31 -14.30
C PHE A 9 7.53 -13.63 -12.84
N GLY A 10 7.85 -14.90 -12.57
CA GLY A 10 8.23 -15.38 -11.25
C GLY A 10 9.43 -14.61 -10.70
N ALA A 11 10.52 -14.58 -11.46
CA ALA A 11 11.78 -13.98 -11.03
C ALA A 11 11.73 -12.45 -10.93
N LEU A 12 11.05 -11.77 -11.86
CA LEU A 12 11.05 -10.31 -11.93
C LEU A 12 10.01 -9.65 -11.02
N LEU A 13 8.88 -10.33 -10.76
CA LEU A 13 7.75 -9.74 -10.05
C LEU A 13 7.37 -10.55 -8.80
N TYR A 14 7.03 -11.83 -8.97
CA TYR A 14 6.26 -12.55 -7.96
C TYR A 14 7.11 -13.04 -6.79
N SER A 15 8.33 -13.52 -7.02
CA SER A 15 9.17 -14.10 -5.96
C SER A 15 9.42 -13.13 -4.81
N LYS A 16 9.67 -11.85 -5.11
CA LYS A 16 9.87 -10.84 -4.05
C LYS A 16 8.58 -10.63 -3.24
N ALA A 17 7.45 -10.43 -3.93
CA ALA A 17 6.17 -10.21 -3.26
C ALA A 17 5.79 -11.41 -2.37
N TRP A 18 6.04 -12.64 -2.84
CA TRP A 18 5.77 -13.86 -2.10
C TRP A 18 6.65 -14.01 -0.85
N ILE A 19 7.96 -13.80 -0.98
CA ILE A 19 8.91 -13.95 0.14
C ILE A 19 8.65 -12.92 1.25
N GLU A 20 8.22 -11.71 0.87
CA GLU A 20 7.97 -10.61 1.81
C GLU A 20 6.53 -10.57 2.31
N ALA A 21 5.61 -11.40 1.78
CA ALA A 21 4.22 -11.46 2.21
C ALA A 21 4.03 -11.62 3.74
N PRO A 22 4.86 -12.39 4.47
CA PRO A 22 4.74 -12.52 5.93
C PRO A 22 5.09 -11.24 6.72
N LEU A 23 5.72 -10.23 6.08
CA LEU A 23 6.14 -9.01 6.74
C LEU A 23 4.98 -7.99 6.74
N ALA A 24 4.11 -8.07 7.76
CA ALA A 24 2.89 -7.27 7.85
C ALA A 24 3.10 -5.75 7.66
N ALA A 25 4.19 -5.20 8.19
CA ALA A 25 4.53 -3.78 8.05
C ALA A 25 4.88 -3.40 6.59
N GLU A 26 5.38 -4.36 5.81
CA GLU A 26 5.78 -4.15 4.42
C GLU A 26 4.66 -4.51 3.43
N THR A 27 3.65 -5.27 3.85
CA THR A 27 2.64 -5.85 2.94
C THR A 27 1.92 -4.80 2.12
N THR A 28 1.50 -3.68 2.73
CA THR A 28 0.75 -2.62 2.02
C THR A 28 1.61 -1.90 0.99
N GLY A 29 2.87 -1.61 1.32
CA GLY A 29 3.85 -1.05 0.40
C GLY A 29 4.18 -2.01 -0.74
N ASN A 30 4.32 -3.29 -0.42
CA ASN A 30 4.64 -4.34 -1.38
C ASN A 30 3.49 -4.62 -2.35
N ASP A 31 2.24 -4.63 -1.88
CA ASP A 31 1.06 -4.82 -2.75
C ASP A 31 0.90 -3.65 -3.73
N LEU A 32 1.00 -2.41 -3.24
CA LEU A 32 0.95 -1.22 -4.09
C LEU A 32 2.10 -1.21 -5.11
N LYS A 33 3.30 -1.63 -4.68
CA LYS A 33 4.46 -1.74 -5.58
C LYS A 33 4.26 -2.83 -6.62
N LEU A 34 3.79 -4.01 -6.22
CA LEU A 34 3.51 -5.13 -7.13
C LEU A 34 2.47 -4.72 -8.18
N TRP A 35 1.42 -4.01 -7.78
CA TRP A 35 0.42 -3.48 -8.71
C TRP A 35 1.05 -2.53 -9.74
N LYS A 36 1.89 -1.59 -9.30
CA LYS A 36 2.60 -0.66 -10.19
C LYS A 36 3.57 -1.37 -11.13
N ASP A 37 4.26 -2.39 -10.64
CA ASP A 37 5.22 -3.14 -11.44
C ASP A 37 4.53 -4.06 -12.44
N LEU A 38 3.39 -4.68 -12.09
CA LEU A 38 2.53 -5.38 -13.04
C LEU A 38 2.08 -4.45 -14.16
N LYS A 39 1.69 -3.22 -13.83
CA LYS A 39 1.33 -2.22 -14.84
C LYS A 39 2.49 -1.89 -15.79
N LYS A 40 3.72 -1.76 -15.28
CA LYS A 40 4.90 -1.57 -16.14
C LYS A 40 5.17 -2.81 -17.00
N TYR A 41 4.95 -4.00 -16.44
CA TYR A 41 5.15 -5.26 -17.12
C TYR A 41 4.14 -5.50 -18.25
N GLU A 42 2.98 -4.83 -18.25
CA GLU A 42 2.02 -4.87 -19.37
C GLU A 42 2.68 -4.46 -20.71
N VAL A 43 3.72 -3.63 -20.70
CA VAL A 43 4.49 -3.23 -21.89
C VAL A 43 5.38 -4.37 -22.43
N ILE A 44 5.79 -5.29 -21.55
CA ILE A 44 6.66 -6.43 -21.88
C ILE A 44 5.80 -7.63 -22.30
N ASP A 45 4.80 -7.97 -21.49
CA ASP A 45 3.90 -9.09 -21.71
C ASP A 45 2.52 -8.77 -21.09
N SER A 46 1.62 -8.24 -21.93
CA SER A 46 0.29 -7.81 -21.50
C SER A 46 -0.59 -8.97 -21.06
N GLU A 47 -0.48 -10.13 -21.71
CA GLU A 47 -1.28 -11.31 -21.40
C GLU A 47 -0.99 -11.78 -19.97
N ILE A 48 0.30 -11.85 -19.60
CA ILE A 48 0.74 -12.30 -18.27
C ILE A 48 0.61 -11.20 -17.22
N ALA A 49 0.63 -9.92 -17.58
CA ALA A 49 0.44 -8.84 -16.61
C ALA A 49 -1.03 -8.67 -16.18
N ILE A 50 -1.98 -8.79 -17.13
CA ILE A 50 -3.39 -8.48 -16.91
C ILE A 50 -4.04 -9.44 -15.90
N VAL A 51 -3.78 -10.75 -16.02
CA VAL A 51 -4.44 -11.76 -15.18
C VAL A 51 -4.04 -11.63 -13.70
N PRO A 52 -2.74 -11.62 -13.33
CA PRO A 52 -2.30 -11.44 -11.95
C PRO A 52 -2.69 -10.07 -11.38
N LYS A 53 -2.69 -9.02 -12.19
CA LYS A 53 -3.17 -7.70 -11.75
C LYS A 53 -4.63 -7.73 -11.33
N LYS A 54 -5.51 -8.35 -12.13
CA LYS A 54 -6.91 -8.54 -11.74
C LYS A 54 -7.05 -9.39 -10.47
N VAL A 55 -6.21 -10.42 -10.30
CA VAL A 55 -6.20 -11.23 -9.06
C VAL A 55 -5.79 -10.38 -7.86
N LEU A 56 -4.73 -9.57 -7.99
CA LEU A 56 -4.28 -8.65 -6.95
C LEU A 56 -5.35 -7.61 -6.60
N GLU A 57 -6.02 -7.03 -7.58
CA GLU A 57 -7.12 -6.07 -7.40
C GLU A 57 -8.34 -6.69 -6.69
N ASN A 58 -8.53 -8.00 -6.81
CA ASN A 58 -9.52 -8.74 -6.03
C ASN A 58 -9.03 -9.13 -4.63
N HIS A 59 -7.73 -9.00 -4.35
CA HIS A 59 -7.09 -9.36 -3.08
C HIS A 59 -6.45 -8.16 -2.36
N LEU A 60 -7.04 -6.97 -2.47
CA LEU A 60 -6.57 -5.74 -1.82
C LEU A 60 -6.85 -5.68 -0.31
N TRP A 61 -6.87 -6.82 0.38
CA TRP A 61 -7.18 -6.87 1.80
C TRP A 61 -6.16 -6.10 2.63
N TYR A 62 -4.88 -6.21 2.30
CA TYR A 62 -3.82 -5.46 2.99
C TYR A 62 -3.79 -3.99 2.58
N LEU A 63 -4.19 -3.66 1.35
CA LEU A 63 -4.35 -2.28 0.90
C LEU A 63 -5.73 -1.69 1.29
N SER A 64 -6.25 -2.12 2.43
CA SER A 64 -7.48 -1.59 3.03
C SER A 64 -7.18 -0.39 3.92
N ASP A 65 -8.25 0.34 4.22
CA ASP A 65 -8.25 1.46 5.14
C ASP A 65 -7.84 1.08 6.56
N GLU A 66 -8.18 -0.11 7.05
CA GLU A 66 -7.68 -0.57 8.36
C GLU A 66 -6.18 -0.94 8.31
N LEU A 67 -5.76 -1.73 7.32
CA LEU A 67 -4.43 -2.35 7.31
C LEU A 67 -3.31 -1.45 6.79
N VAL A 68 -3.61 -0.37 6.06
CA VAL A 68 -2.60 0.60 5.61
C VAL A 68 -1.82 1.24 6.77
N GLY A 69 -2.39 1.27 7.98
CA GLY A 69 -1.71 1.75 9.18
C GLY A 69 -0.44 0.96 9.53
N LEU A 70 -0.34 -0.31 9.10
CA LEU A 70 0.84 -1.14 9.33
C LEU A 70 2.10 -0.59 8.63
N ALA A 71 1.94 0.12 7.51
CA ALA A 71 3.06 0.77 6.81
C ALA A 71 3.77 1.85 7.65
N LEU A 72 3.11 2.37 8.70
CA LEU A 72 3.74 3.32 9.60
C LEU A 72 4.92 2.70 10.37
N PHE A 73 4.93 1.38 10.54
CA PHE A 73 6.01 0.63 11.22
C PHE A 73 7.12 0.15 10.28
N SER A 74 6.97 0.30 8.96
CA SER A 74 8.00 -0.09 8.00
C SER A 74 9.14 0.91 7.96
N ASP A 75 10.39 0.43 7.98
CA ASP A 75 11.57 1.27 7.73
C ASP A 75 11.77 1.59 6.24
N ARG A 76 11.05 0.90 5.35
CA ARG A 76 11.14 1.04 3.89
C ARG A 76 10.17 2.08 3.35
N VAL A 77 9.09 2.37 4.08
CA VAL A 77 8.13 3.43 3.72
C VAL A 77 8.72 4.79 4.05
N SER A 78 8.75 5.67 3.05
CA SER A 78 9.39 6.98 3.16
C SER A 78 8.67 7.87 4.18
N THR A 79 9.40 8.85 4.73
CA THR A 79 8.82 9.82 5.67
C THR A 79 7.65 10.59 5.04
N LYS A 80 7.74 10.85 3.72
CA LYS A 80 6.70 11.51 2.94
C LYS A 80 5.44 10.64 2.88
N ASP A 81 5.57 9.37 2.50
CA ASP A 81 4.41 8.46 2.36
C ASP A 81 3.73 8.22 3.70
N LYS A 82 4.50 8.05 4.78
CA LYS A 82 3.94 8.00 6.15
C LYS A 82 3.19 9.28 6.51
N GLY A 83 3.69 10.45 6.09
CA GLY A 83 2.98 11.72 6.24
C GLY A 83 1.63 11.73 5.51
N GLN A 84 1.58 11.22 4.29
CA GLN A 84 0.34 11.10 3.51
C GLN A 84 -0.66 10.15 4.17
N ILE A 85 -0.21 9.05 4.79
CA ILE A 85 -1.07 8.17 5.59
C ILE A 85 -1.71 8.97 6.73
N LEU A 86 -0.93 9.75 7.48
CA LEU A 86 -1.47 10.57 8.58
C LEU A 86 -2.43 11.66 8.10
N GLU A 87 -2.19 12.25 6.93
CA GLU A 87 -3.12 13.20 6.31
C GLU A 87 -4.42 12.51 5.89
N GLY A 88 -4.34 11.32 5.30
CA GLY A 88 -5.50 10.51 4.91
C GLY A 88 -6.37 10.14 6.11
N ILE A 89 -5.75 9.76 7.24
CA ILE A 89 -6.43 9.48 8.51
C ILE A 89 -7.30 10.66 8.97
N LYS A 90 -6.81 11.90 8.82
CA LYS A 90 -7.54 13.11 9.23
C LYS A 90 -8.65 13.50 8.26
N ASN A 91 -8.62 12.99 7.03
CA ASN A 91 -9.54 13.36 5.97
C ASN A 91 -10.78 12.46 6.04
N THR A 92 -11.78 12.89 6.81
CA THR A 92 -13.04 12.16 7.10
C THR A 92 -14.04 12.07 5.94
N LYS A 93 -13.65 12.47 4.72
CA LYS A 93 -14.59 12.68 3.61
C LYS A 93 -14.97 11.43 2.82
N ASP A 94 -14.35 10.28 3.03
CA ASP A 94 -14.48 9.17 2.08
C ASP A 94 -14.82 7.84 2.77
N SER A 95 -16.04 7.36 2.57
CA SER A 95 -16.46 6.02 2.98
C SER A 95 -15.96 5.00 1.96
N ARG A 96 -14.65 4.80 1.87
CA ARG A 96 -14.12 3.71 1.06
C ARG A 96 -14.48 2.39 1.70
N ASN A 97 -15.32 1.64 1.01
CA ASN A 97 -15.45 0.22 1.27
C ASN A 97 -14.32 -0.46 0.49
N ALA A 98 -13.17 -0.77 1.10
CA ALA A 98 -12.10 -1.52 0.43
C ALA A 98 -12.44 -3.03 0.27
N ARG A 99 -13.47 -3.52 0.97
CA ARG A 99 -13.86 -4.94 1.00
C ARG A 99 -14.92 -5.27 -0.06
N GLY A 100 -14.66 -6.22 -0.97
CA GLY A 100 -15.65 -6.85 -1.87
C GLY A 100 -15.25 -6.94 -3.35
N PRO A 101 -15.73 -7.97 -4.10
CA PRO A 101 -15.43 -8.16 -5.53
C PRO A 101 -16.08 -7.06 -6.40
N GLY A 102 -15.40 -6.65 -7.48
CA GLY A 102 -15.92 -5.65 -8.44
C GLY A 102 -15.37 -4.22 -8.28
N LYS A 103 -14.38 -4.02 -7.42
CA LYS A 103 -13.74 -2.73 -7.11
C LYS A 103 -12.47 -2.45 -7.94
N LEU A 104 -12.46 -2.96 -9.17
CA LEU A 104 -11.35 -2.95 -10.13
C LEU A 104 -10.83 -1.53 -10.51
N ASN A 105 -11.54 -0.47 -10.13
CA ASN A 105 -11.19 0.92 -10.42
C ASN A 105 -10.64 1.71 -9.20
N ILE A 106 -10.30 1.05 -8.09
CA ILE A 106 -9.90 1.77 -6.86
C ILE A 106 -8.49 2.36 -6.95
N ILE A 107 -7.53 1.66 -7.57
CA ILE A 107 -6.14 2.08 -7.57
C ILE A 107 -5.86 2.97 -8.77
N LYS A 108 -5.67 4.26 -8.53
CA LYS A 108 -5.19 5.22 -9.54
C LYS A 108 -3.71 4.97 -9.84
N ASP A 109 -3.27 5.35 -11.03
CA ASP A 109 -1.87 5.18 -11.47
C ASP A 109 -0.85 5.85 -10.55
N ASN A 110 -1.23 7.00 -10.00
CA ASN A 110 -0.43 7.79 -9.07
C ASN A 110 -0.78 7.51 -7.61
N ALA A 111 -1.48 6.40 -7.32
CA ALA A 111 -1.89 6.06 -5.96
C ALA A 111 -0.67 6.00 -5.03
N SER A 112 -0.82 6.63 -3.89
CA SER A 112 0.06 6.63 -2.74
C SER A 112 -0.54 5.76 -1.64
N LEU A 113 0.27 5.40 -0.65
CA LEU A 113 -0.26 4.69 0.54
C LEU A 113 -1.26 5.56 1.29
N GLY A 114 -1.02 6.87 1.34
CA GLY A 114 -1.91 7.81 2.01
C GLY A 114 -3.28 7.90 1.37
N ASP A 115 -3.39 7.59 0.07
CA ASP A 115 -4.70 7.45 -0.54
C ASP A 115 -5.49 6.42 0.26
N PHE A 116 -5.00 5.23 0.58
CA PHE A 116 -5.80 4.19 1.25
C PHE A 116 -6.17 4.46 2.72
N ALA A 117 -5.59 5.48 3.36
CA ALA A 117 -5.82 5.76 4.77
C ALA A 117 -7.12 6.53 5.03
N LEU A 118 -7.80 6.18 6.12
CA LEU A 118 -9.03 6.80 6.61
C LEU A 118 -9.00 6.88 8.14
N GLU A 119 -10.00 7.51 8.75
CA GLU A 119 -10.13 7.58 10.22
C GLU A 119 -10.02 6.18 10.87
N ARG A 120 -10.65 5.17 10.27
CA ARG A 120 -10.64 3.79 10.77
C ARG A 120 -9.25 3.11 10.73
N THR A 121 -8.26 3.68 10.04
CA THR A 121 -6.88 3.16 10.08
C THR A 121 -6.34 3.12 11.51
N ILE A 122 -6.76 4.06 12.37
CA ILE A 122 -6.36 4.08 13.78
C ILE A 122 -7.07 2.98 14.59
N GLU A 123 -8.27 2.53 14.20
CA GLU A 123 -9.00 1.47 14.91
C GLU A 123 -8.17 0.18 15.02
N LEU A 124 -7.33 -0.09 14.02
CA LEU A 124 -6.35 -1.19 14.06
C LEU A 124 -5.50 -1.13 15.33
N PHE A 125 -4.98 0.05 15.68
CA PHE A 125 -4.12 0.22 16.85
C PHE A 125 -4.88 -0.04 18.14
N SER A 126 -6.13 0.43 18.22
CA SER A 126 -7.02 0.15 19.34
C SER A 126 -7.26 -1.36 19.49
N HIS A 127 -7.53 -2.08 18.40
CA HIS A 127 -7.74 -3.54 18.44
C HIS A 127 -6.50 -4.32 18.92
N PHE A 128 -5.30 -3.84 18.59
CA PHE A 128 -4.04 -4.46 18.99
C PHE A 128 -3.45 -3.90 20.28
N ASN A 129 -4.15 -3.00 20.98
CA ASN A 129 -3.64 -2.28 22.16
C ASN A 129 -2.30 -1.57 21.90
N ILE A 130 -2.11 -1.04 20.69
CA ILE A 130 -0.94 -0.26 20.30
C ILE A 130 -1.19 1.19 20.70
N ASN A 131 -0.25 1.77 21.46
CA ASN A 131 -0.30 3.18 21.81
C ASN A 131 -0.09 4.05 20.56
N ASP A 132 -0.95 5.05 20.34
CA ASP A 132 -0.96 5.92 19.16
C ASP A 132 -0.18 7.25 19.36
N SER A 133 0.47 7.45 20.51
CA SER A 133 1.20 8.68 20.84
C SER A 133 2.33 8.98 19.85
N PHE A 134 2.91 7.94 19.24
CA PHE A 134 3.95 8.07 18.23
C PHE A 134 3.47 8.86 16.99
N LEU A 135 2.17 8.86 16.69
CA LEU A 135 1.61 9.66 15.60
C LEU A 135 1.77 11.17 15.87
N LYS A 136 1.66 11.59 17.13
CA LYS A 136 1.84 13.00 17.54
C LYS A 136 3.31 13.42 17.45
N GLU A 137 4.23 12.56 17.87
CA GLU A 137 5.67 12.78 17.74
C GLU A 137 6.10 12.90 16.28
N TYR A 138 5.52 12.07 15.41
CA TYR A 138 5.79 12.10 13.98
C TYR A 138 5.41 13.45 13.36
N HIS A 139 4.25 14.00 13.72
CA HIS A 139 3.83 15.34 13.30
C HIS A 139 4.76 16.44 13.82
N GLN A 140 5.19 16.39 15.08
CA GLN A 140 6.07 17.41 15.65
C GLN A 140 7.47 17.40 15.04
N LYS A 141 8.03 16.21 14.78
CA LYS A 141 9.37 16.04 14.23
C LYS A 141 9.44 16.38 12.74
N ASN A 142 8.40 16.05 11.97
CA ASN A 142 8.36 16.30 10.54
C ASN A 142 7.71 17.64 10.17
N GLY A 143 6.73 18.14 10.94
CA GLY A 143 6.19 19.51 10.77
C GLY A 143 7.28 20.59 10.88
N ARG A 144 8.26 20.39 11.77
CA ARG A 144 9.44 21.24 11.89
C ARG A 144 10.40 21.17 10.70
N LYS A 145 10.46 20.04 9.98
CA LYS A 145 11.30 19.92 8.77
C LYS A 145 10.67 20.60 7.55
N ILE A 146 9.34 20.65 7.47
CA ILE A 146 8.63 21.29 6.34
C ILE A 146 8.69 22.82 6.47
N ALA A 147 8.54 23.34 7.70
CA ALA A 147 8.66 24.78 8.00
C ALA A 147 10.09 25.35 7.89
N ALA A 148 11.10 24.50 7.68
CA ALA A 148 12.50 24.91 7.52
C ALA A 148 12.96 24.93 6.04
N ILE A 149 12.03 24.72 5.10
CA ILE A 149 12.27 24.73 3.64
C ILE A 149 11.38 25.78 2.94
N GLU A 150 10.76 26.70 3.70
CA GLU A 150 10.10 27.89 3.16
C GLU A 150 11.00 29.13 3.27
#